data_AF-A0A2T9Y621-F1
#
_entry.id   AF-A0A2T9Y621-F1
#
_cell.length_a   1.000
_cell.length_b   1.000
_cell.length_c   1.000
_cell.angle_alpha   90.00
_cell.angle_beta   90.00
_cell.angle_gamma   90.00
#
_symmetry.space_group_name_H-M   'P 1'
#
loop_
_entity.id
_entity.type
_entity.pdbx_description
1 polymer ?
#
loop_
_entity_poly.entity_id
_entity_poly.type
_entity_poly.pdbx_seq_one_letter_code
_entity_poly.pdbx_strand_id
1 'polypeptide(L)'
;LALVDQYMRGLSKGIMDYLIIVDIPDKLEYVINMATRVDNNLANREMIKDHKSYLGISYAPKSQNNQPTSPPVHLDIPKDSDLWR
;
A
#
# COMPACT_ATOMS: atom_id res chain seq x y z
N LEU A 1 -15.74 17.95 -27.80
CA LEU A 1 -16.01 16.57 -27.33
C LEU A 1 -15.31 15.48 -28.15
N ALA A 2 -15.22 15.57 -29.48
CA ALA A 2 -14.66 14.50 -30.32
C ALA A 2 -13.25 13.97 -29.93
N LEU A 3 -12.31 14.84 -29.52
CA LEU A 3 -10.95 14.42 -29.17
C LEU A 3 -10.86 13.68 -27.84
N VAL A 4 -11.67 14.08 -26.84
CA VAL A 4 -11.75 13.39 -25.55
C VAL A 4 -12.33 11.99 -25.75
N ASP A 5 -13.42 11.90 -26.50
CA ASP A 5 -14.07 10.61 -26.80
C ASP A 5 -13.13 9.67 -27.56
N GLN A 6 -12.38 10.21 -28.54
CA GLN A 6 -11.39 9.44 -29.30
C GLN A 6 -10.26 8.96 -28.40
N TYR A 7 -9.76 9.80 -27.49
CA TYR A 7 -8.71 9.43 -26.55
C TYR A 7 -9.20 8.35 -25.58
N MET A 8 -10.37 8.54 -24.98
CA MET A 8 -10.97 7.60 -24.04
C MET A 8 -11.18 6.21 -24.66
N ARG A 9 -11.59 6.13 -25.93
CA ARG A 9 -11.71 4.86 -26.68
C ARG A 9 -10.39 4.14 -26.91
N GLY A 10 -9.27 4.87 -26.88
CA GLY A 10 -7.91 4.31 -27.04
C GLY A 10 -7.28 3.84 -25.73
N LEU A 11 -7.92 4.10 -24.58
CA LEU A 11 -7.40 3.70 -23.28
C LEU A 11 -7.66 2.21 -22.99
N SER A 12 -6.79 1.62 -22.17
CA SER A 12 -7.02 0.26 -21.67
C SER A 12 -8.29 0.21 -20.82
N LYS A 13 -9.00 -0.92 -20.83
CA LYS A 13 -10.24 -1.09 -20.06
C LYS A 13 -10.05 -0.75 -18.57
N GLY A 14 -8.91 -1.13 -17.99
CA GLY A 14 -8.60 -0.81 -16.59
C GLY A 14 -8.58 0.68 -16.32
N ILE A 15 -7.86 1.46 -17.14
CA ILE A 15 -7.79 2.92 -16.99
C ILE A 15 -9.15 3.56 -17.27
N MET A 16 -9.84 3.09 -18.30
CA MET A 16 -11.15 3.60 -18.70
C MET A 16 -12.22 3.38 -17.61
N ASP A 17 -12.25 2.20 -16.99
CA ASP A 17 -13.15 1.89 -15.88
C ASP A 17 -12.96 2.87 -14.70
N TYR A 18 -11.70 3.23 -14.38
CA TYR A 18 -11.43 4.23 -13.34
C TYR A 18 -11.85 5.65 -13.74
N LEU A 19 -11.67 6.02 -15.01
CA LEU A 19 -12.00 7.35 -15.49
C LEU A 19 -13.51 7.57 -15.64
N ILE A 20 -14.30 6.55 -16.00
CA ILE A 20 -15.77 6.67 -16.16
C ILE A 20 -16.48 6.87 -14.81
N ILE A 21 -15.90 6.39 -13.71
CA ILE A 21 -16.46 6.57 -12.36
C ILE A 21 -16.31 8.04 -11.90
N VAL A 22 -15.38 8.77 -12.49
CA VAL A 22 -15.09 10.17 -12.17
C VAL A 22 -15.71 11.06 -13.23
N ASP A 23 -16.14 12.26 -12.85
CA ASP A 23 -16.66 13.24 -13.81
C ASP A 23 -15.57 13.59 -14.85
N ILE A 24 -15.84 13.29 -16.13
CA ILE A 24 -14.84 13.38 -17.20
C ILE A 24 -14.73 14.86 -17.61
N PRO A 25 -13.55 15.49 -17.47
CA PRO A 25 -13.37 16.88 -17.84
C PRO A 25 -13.41 17.06 -19.36
N ASP A 26 -13.95 18.20 -19.80
CA ASP A 26 -14.12 18.51 -21.22
C ASP A 26 -12.81 18.80 -21.97
N LYS A 27 -11.71 19.07 -21.23
CA LYS A 27 -10.41 19.34 -21.82
C LYS A 27 -9.55 18.08 -21.86
N LEU A 28 -9.05 17.78 -23.05
CA LEU A 28 -8.24 16.59 -23.33
C LEU A 28 -6.98 16.54 -22.45
N GLU A 29 -6.34 17.67 -22.19
CA GLU A 29 -5.13 17.74 -21.38
C GLU A 29 -5.36 17.23 -19.94
N TYR A 30 -6.54 17.49 -19.38
CA TYR A 30 -6.90 16.99 -18.06
C TYR A 30 -7.19 15.49 -18.09
N VAL A 31 -7.87 15.01 -19.13
CA VAL A 31 -8.14 13.57 -19.30
C VAL A 31 -6.83 12.78 -19.46
N ILE A 32 -5.87 13.30 -20.22
CA ILE A 32 -4.53 12.71 -20.36
C ILE A 32 -3.83 12.65 -19.00
N ASN A 33 -3.81 13.76 -18.24
CA ASN A 33 -3.16 13.79 -16.94
C ASN A 33 -3.79 12.77 -15.97
N MET A 34 -5.12 12.68 -15.93
CA MET A 34 -5.81 11.70 -15.10
C MET A 34 -5.50 10.26 -15.53
N ALA A 35 -5.51 9.97 -16.83
CA ALA A 35 -5.16 8.66 -17.36
C ALA A 35 -3.74 8.25 -16.95
N THR A 36 -2.76 9.15 -17.08
CA THR A 36 -1.38 8.91 -16.64
C THR A 36 -1.28 8.64 -15.14
N ARG A 37 -2.03 9.38 -14.30
CA ARG A 37 -2.04 9.16 -12.85
C ARG A 37 -2.65 7.80 -12.47
N VAL A 38 -3.73 7.40 -13.15
CA VAL A 38 -4.36 6.10 -12.95
C VAL A 38 -3.40 4.98 -13.36
N ASP A 39 -2.73 5.12 -14.51
CA ASP A 39 -1.76 4.14 -15.00
C ASP A 39 -0.60 3.95 -14.01
N ASN A 40 0.01 5.05 -13.53
CA ASN A 40 1.06 5.01 -12.52
C ASN A 40 0.61 4.35 -11.20
N ASN A 41 -0.62 4.66 -10.76
CA ASN A 41 -1.18 4.05 -9.56
C ASN A 41 -1.42 2.54 -9.74
N LEU A 42 -1.86 2.11 -10.92
CA LEU A 42 -2.07 0.71 -11.23
C LEU A 42 -0.74 -0.05 -11.29
N ALA A 43 0.27 0.51 -11.97
CA ALA A 43 1.62 -0.02 -12.01
C ALA A 43 2.22 -0.16 -10.59
N ASN A 44 2.11 0.89 -9.77
CA ASN A 44 2.58 0.85 -8.38
C ASN A 44 1.84 -0.19 -7.54
N ARG A 45 0.52 -0.35 -7.75
CA ARG A 45 -0.28 -1.36 -7.05
C ARG A 45 0.16 -2.77 -7.41
N GLU A 46 0.37 -3.07 -8.69
CA GLU A 46 0.87 -4.38 -9.11
C GLU A 46 2.29 -4.62 -8.57
N MET A 47 3.18 -3.63 -8.63
CA MET A 47 4.49 -3.73 -7.99
C MET A 47 4.36 -4.06 -6.51
N ILE A 48 3.55 -3.34 -5.73
CA ILE A 48 3.37 -3.63 -4.29
C ILE A 48 2.79 -5.03 -4.06
N LYS A 49 1.85 -5.48 -4.90
CA LYS A 49 1.25 -6.81 -4.83
C LYS A 49 2.28 -7.92 -5.11
N ASP A 50 3.16 -7.70 -6.07
CA ASP A 50 4.24 -8.63 -6.40
C ASP A 50 5.30 -8.67 -5.29
N HIS A 51 5.68 -7.51 -4.75
CA HIS A 51 6.59 -7.43 -3.60
C HIS A 51 5.97 -8.05 -2.34
N LYS A 52 4.66 -7.91 -2.11
CA LYS A 52 3.93 -8.59 -1.02
C LYS A 52 3.93 -10.11 -1.20
N SER A 53 3.75 -10.58 -2.43
CA SER A 53 3.76 -12.02 -2.74
C SER A 53 5.17 -12.60 -2.59
N TYR A 54 6.21 -11.84 -2.94
CA TYR A 54 7.60 -12.23 -2.77
C TYR A 54 8.06 -12.23 -1.31
N LEU A 55 7.63 -11.24 -0.51
CA LEU A 55 8.06 -11.11 0.89
C LEU A 55 7.13 -11.81 1.90
N GLY A 56 6.01 -12.39 1.46
CA GLY A 56 5.02 -13.02 2.35
C GLY A 56 4.35 -12.06 3.35
N ILE A 57 4.45 -10.74 3.13
CA ILE A 57 3.97 -9.73 4.08
C ILE A 57 2.47 -9.54 3.91
N SER A 58 1.71 -10.26 4.74
CA SER A 58 0.28 -10.05 4.93
C SER A 58 0.08 -8.93 5.95
N TYR A 59 -0.30 -7.74 5.50
CA TYR A 59 -0.85 -6.73 6.41
C TYR A 59 -2.27 -7.16 6.78
N ALA A 60 -2.38 -8.18 7.65
CA ALA A 60 -3.61 -8.35 8.40
C ALA A 60 -3.81 -7.03 9.18
N PRO A 61 -5.03 -6.46 9.21
CA PRO A 61 -5.30 -5.34 10.09
C PRO A 61 -4.93 -5.81 11.50
N LYS A 62 -3.91 -5.19 12.08
CA LYS A 62 -3.54 -5.43 13.47
C LYS A 62 -4.77 -5.06 14.30
N SER A 63 -5.54 -6.06 14.72
CA SER A 63 -6.50 -5.89 15.79
C SER A 63 -5.73 -5.26 16.94
N GLN A 64 -6.07 -4.02 17.30
CA GLN A 64 -5.51 -3.34 18.45
C GLN A 64 -6.03 -4.06 19.71
N ASN A 65 -5.44 -5.21 20.01
CA ASN A 65 -5.57 -5.78 21.34
C ASN A 65 -4.53 -5.06 22.20
N ASN A 66 -4.99 -4.03 22.92
CA ASN A 66 -4.19 -3.29 23.90
C ASN A 66 -3.82 -4.23 25.05
N GLN A 67 -2.74 -5.00 24.91
CA GLN A 67 -2.01 -5.56 26.05
C GLN A 67 -0.54 -5.16 25.95
N PRO A 68 -0.02 -4.39 26.92
CA PRO A 68 1.41 -4.13 27.01
C PRO A 68 2.08 -5.36 27.63
N THR A 69 2.75 -6.18 26.82
CA THR A 69 3.65 -7.23 27.33
C THR A 69 5.10 -6.84 27.07
N SER A 70 5.79 -6.39 28.12
CA SER A 70 7.26 -6.39 28.23
C SER A 70 7.67 -6.42 29.72
N PRO A 71 8.82 -7.02 30.08
CA PRO A 71 8.91 -8.07 31.11
C PRO A 71 9.85 -7.70 32.28
N PRO A 72 9.96 -8.54 33.34
CA PRO A 72 11.19 -8.63 34.12
C PRO A 72 11.91 -9.95 33.82
N VAL A 73 13.08 -9.84 33.21
CA VAL A 73 14.07 -10.94 33.13
C VAL A 73 14.59 -11.17 34.55
N HIS A 74 14.23 -12.27 35.19
CA HIS A 74 14.86 -12.68 36.45
C HIS A 74 16.21 -13.32 36.09
N LEU A 75 17.28 -12.54 36.19
CA LEU A 75 18.65 -13.06 36.15
C LEU A 75 18.90 -13.75 37.50
N ASP A 76 18.85 -15.08 37.54
CA ASP A 76 19.29 -15.85 38.70
C ASP A 76 20.81 -15.66 38.86
N ILE A 77 21.21 -14.70 39.69
CA ILE A 77 22.59 -14.47 40.09
C ILE A 77 23.02 -15.65 40.98
N PRO A 78 24.10 -16.37 40.66
CA PRO A 78 24.58 -17.47 41.51
C PRO A 78 24.90 -16.97 42.92
N LYS A 79 24.35 -17.65 43.94
CA LYS A 79 24.69 -17.45 45.35
C LYS A 79 26.09 -17.98 45.64
N ASP A 80 27.12 -17.23 45.26
CA ASP A 80 28.47 -17.42 45.78
C ASP A 80 29.04 -16.05 46.14
N SER A 81 28.70 -15.58 47.34
CA SER A 81 29.41 -14.48 47.99
C SER A 81 29.41 -14.65 49.51
N ASP A 82 29.78 -15.84 49.97
CA ASP A 82 30.43 -16.04 51.28
C ASP A 82 31.93 -15.73 51.16
N LEU A 83 32.29 -14.56 50.61
CA LEU A 83 33.66 -14.10 50.59
C LEU A 83 33.71 -12.62 50.97
N TRP A 84 34.35 -12.40 52.13
CA TRP A 84 34.83 -11.15 52.73
C TRP A 84 33.97 -10.52 53.83
N ARG A 85 34.10 -11.14 55.02
CA ARG A 85 34.18 -10.57 56.38
C ARG A 85 32.98 -9.82 56.96
#